data_AF-A0A2E6JEL6-F1
#
_entry.id   AF-A0A2E6JEL6-F1
#
_cell.length_a   1.000
_cell.length_b   1.000
_cell.length_c   1.000
_cell.angle_alpha   90.00
_cell.angle_beta   90.00
_cell.angle_gamma   90.00
#
_symmetry.space_group_name_H-M   'P 1'
#
loop_
_entity.id
_entity.type
_entity.pdbx_description
1 polymer ?
#
loop_
_entity_poly.entity_id
_entity_poly.type
_entity_poly.pdbx_seq_one_letter_code
_entity_poly.pdbx_strand_id
1 'polypeptide(L)' 'MTTEGPDGQTIRTARVSYPEWSTLSRDGEVLAELYDLAQDPIELLSIVNEPAYVELIVEPSGRLATARQGELPPS' A
#
# COMPACT_ATOMS: atom_id res chain seq x y z
N MET A 1 27.11 1.23 4.46
CA MET A 1 25.85 1.14 3.71
C MET A 1 24.78 0.82 4.74
N THR A 2 23.99 1.80 5.15
CA THR A 2 22.82 1.56 5.99
C THR A 2 21.75 1.03 5.05
N THR A 3 21.39 -0.25 5.17
CA THR A 3 20.25 -0.78 4.44
C THR A 3 19.01 -0.21 5.10
N GLU A 4 18.52 0.92 4.59
CA GLU A 4 17.27 1.52 5.05
C GLU A 4 16.13 0.53 4.81
N GLY A 5 15.20 0.47 5.76
CA GLY A 5 14.01 -0.36 5.63
C GLY A 5 13.11 0.13 4.49
N PRO A 6 12.11 -0.66 4.09
CA PRO A 6 11.19 -0.24 3.04
C PRO A 6 10.36 0.98 3.48
N ASP A 7 10.12 1.89 2.54
CA ASP A 7 9.28 3.06 2.73
C ASP A 7 7.81 2.66 2.60
N GLY A 8 7.01 3.07 3.59
CA GLY A 8 5.58 2.80 3.65
C GLY A 8 4.73 3.99 3.25
N GLN A 9 3.68 3.74 2.45
CA GLN A 9 2.64 4.73 2.15
C GLN A 9 1.26 4.11 2.36
N THR A 10 0.30 4.89 2.82
CA THR A 10 -1.05 4.40 3.13
C THR A 10 -2.11 5.26 2.47
N ILE A 11 -3.05 4.62 1.79
CA ILE A 11 -4.35 5.21 1.47
C ILE A 11 -5.36 4.74 2.52
N ARG A 12 -5.96 5.69 3.23
CA ARG A 12 -7.09 5.44 4.13
C ARG A 12 -8.33 6.12 3.58
N THR A 13 -9.41 5.36 3.46
CA THR A 13 -10.74 5.85 3.09
C THR A 13 -11.74 5.55 4.22
N ALA A 14 -13.02 5.84 4.01
CA ALA A 14 -14.07 5.42 4.94
C ALA A 14 -14.29 3.90 4.97
N ARG A 15 -13.91 3.17 3.90
CA ARG A 15 -14.19 1.73 3.75
C ARG A 15 -12.95 0.86 3.91
N VAL A 16 -11.79 1.34 3.49
CA VAL A 16 -10.56 0.55 3.50
C VAL A 16 -9.36 1.34 4.00
N SER A 17 -8.41 0.61 4.57
CA SER A 17 -7.04 1.06 4.77
C SER A 17 -6.10 0.16 3.98
N TYR A 18 -5.22 0.77 3.21
CA TYR A 18 -4.34 0.09 2.27
C TYR A 18 -2.91 0.66 2.40
N PRO A 19 -2.11 0.08 3.31
CA PRO A 19 -0.68 0.36 3.35
C PRO A 19 0.08 -0.50 2.31
N GLU A 20 1.06 0.12 1.67
CA GLU A 20 2.04 -0.53 0.80
C GLU A 20 3.45 -0.13 1.21
N TRP A 21 4.38 -1.08 1.14
CA TRP A 21 5.79 -0.89 1.43
C TRP A 21 6.64 -1.33 0.24
N SER A 22 7.63 -0.52 -0.12
CA SER A 22 8.57 -0.83 -1.19
C SER A 22 9.99 -0.38 -0.82
N THR A 23 11.00 -1.00 -1.43
CA THR A 23 12.37 -0.47 -1.33
C THR A 23 12.47 0.91 -1.98
N LEU A 24 13.35 1.76 -1.46
CA LEU A 24 13.62 3.09 -2.03
C LEU A 24 14.07 3.03 -3.50
N SER A 25 14.84 2.00 -3.88
CA SER A 25 15.29 1.81 -5.26
C SER A 25 14.19 1.28 -6.19
N ARG A 26 13.08 0.78 -5.64
CA ARG A 26 11.88 0.31 -6.37
C ARG A 26 12.10 -0.89 -7.29
N ASP A 27 13.26 -1.55 -7.18
CA ASP A 27 13.59 -2.77 -7.93
C ASP A 27 13.12 -4.06 -7.21
N GLY A 28 12.44 -3.91 -6.08
CA GLY A 28 12.03 -5.00 -5.19
C GLY A 28 10.53 -5.27 -5.15
N GLU A 29 10.17 -6.31 -4.42
CA GLU A 29 8.78 -6.65 -4.12
C GLU A 29 8.06 -5.51 -3.40
N VAL A 30 6.80 -5.30 -3.79
CA VAL A 30 5.87 -4.43 -3.06
C VAL A 30 5.09 -5.31 -2.10
N LEU A 31 5.21 -5.03 -0.81
CA LEU A 31 4.37 -5.64 0.22
C LEU A 31 3.14 -4.77 0.41
N ALA A 32 1.98 -5.39 0.56
CA ALA A 32 0.74 -4.66 0.76
C ALA A 32 -0.16 -5.39 1.76
N GLU A 33 -0.98 -4.62 2.46
CA GLU A 33 -2.08 -5.13 3.27
C GLU A 33 -3.37 -4.42 2.87
N LEU A 34 -4.51 -5.02 3.18
CA LEU A 34 -5.82 -4.42 2.95
C LEU A 34 -6.70 -4.72 4.17
N TYR A 35 -7.31 -3.68 4.73
CA TYR A 35 -8.24 -3.81 5.85
C TYR A 35 -9.61 -3.26 5.46
N ASP A 36 -10.69 -4.01 5.67
CA ASP A 36 -12.06 -3.51 5.57
C ASP A 36 -12.44 -2.82 6.89
N LEU A 37 -12.41 -1.49 6.90
CA LEU A 37 -12.64 -0.69 8.11
C LEU A 37 -14.09 -0.76 8.61
N ALA A 38 -15.03 -1.26 7.80
CA ALA A 38 -16.39 -1.50 8.26
C ALA A 38 -16.48 -2.73 9.17
N GLN A 39 -15.60 -3.71 8.97
CA GLN A 39 -15.57 -4.96 9.73
C GLN A 39 -14.45 -4.99 10.77
N ASP A 40 -13.32 -4.39 10.44
CA ASP A 40 -12.10 -4.36 11.25
C ASP A 40 -11.53 -2.93 11.32
N PRO A 41 -12.15 -2.04 12.12
CA PRO A 41 -11.73 -0.64 12.21
C PRO A 41 -10.35 -0.45 12.87
N ILE A 42 -9.83 -1.49 13.52
CA ILE A 42 -8.54 -1.48 14.25
C ILE A 42 -7.43 -2.26 13.52
N GLU A 43 -7.70 -2.77 12.31
CA GLU A 43 -6.70 -3.28 11.37
C GLU A 43 -5.89 -4.47 11.90
N LEU A 44 -6.58 -5.47 12.43
CA LEU A 44 -5.96 -6.71 12.93
C LEU A 44 -5.80 -7.78 11.86
N LEU A 45 -6.71 -7.85 10.89
CA LEU A 45 -6.72 -8.92 9.87
C LEU A 45 -6.66 -8.34 8.46
N SER A 46 -5.49 -8.49 7.84
CA SER A 46 -5.32 -8.17 6.43
C SER A 46 -6.07 -9.18 5.55
N ILE A 47 -6.90 -8.68 4.65
CA ILE A 47 -7.68 -9.42 3.65
C ILE A 47 -7.10 -9.29 2.24
N VAL A 48 -5.84 -8.85 2.11
CA VAL A 48 -5.21 -8.56 0.81
C VAL A 48 -5.16 -9.76 -0.15
N ASN A 49 -5.11 -10.98 0.40
CA ASN A 49 -5.06 -12.23 -0.38
C ASN A 49 -6.44 -12.84 -0.64
N GLU A 50 -7.51 -12.21 -0.17
CA GLU A 50 -8.88 -12.70 -0.34
C GLU A 50 -9.41 -12.30 -1.73
N PRO A 51 -9.69 -13.27 -2.64
CA PRO A 51 -10.07 -12.95 -4.02
C PRO A 51 -11.31 -12.06 -4.15
N ALA A 52 -12.21 -12.13 -3.16
CA ALA A 52 -13.42 -11.32 -3.12
C ALA A 52 -13.16 -9.81 -2.98
N TYR A 53 -11.95 -9.40 -2.59
CA TYR A 53 -11.61 -8.02 -2.29
C TYR A 53 -10.55 -7.42 -3.24
N VAL A 54 -10.14 -8.14 -4.30
CA VAL A 54 -9.16 -7.68 -5.29
C VAL A 54 -9.53 -6.33 -5.90
N GLU A 55 -10.82 -6.12 -6.20
CA GLU A 55 -11.30 -4.85 -6.76
C GLU A 55 -11.11 -3.65 -5.81
N LEU A 56 -11.03 -3.87 -4.49
CA LEU A 56 -10.79 -2.80 -3.51
C LEU A 56 -9.33 -2.33 -3.49
N ILE A 57 -8.41 -3.07 -4.12
CA ILE A 57 -6.98 -2.77 -4.17
C ILE A 57 -6.63 -1.83 -5.34
N VAL A 58 -7.39 -1.92 -6.44
CA VAL A 58 -7.05 -1.28 -7.72
C VAL A 58 -6.90 0.24 -7.61
N GLU A 59 -7.89 0.92 -7.01
CA GLU A 59 -7.85 2.38 -6.88
C GLU A 59 -6.76 2.86 -5.90
N PRO A 60 -6.63 2.30 -4.69
CA PRO A 60 -5.57 2.68 -3.75
C PRO A 60 -4.17 2.46 -4.31
N SER A 61 -3.90 1.28 -4.89
CA SER A 61 -2.59 0.95 -5.45
C SER A 61 -2.23 1.87 -6.62
N GLY A 62 -3.18 2.17 -7.51
CA GLY A 62 -2.97 3.11 -8.61
C GLY A 62 -2.61 4.53 -8.14
N ARG A 63 -3.23 5.00 -7.04
CA ARG A 63 -2.90 6.31 -6.45
C ARG A 63 -1.53 6.33 -5.82
N LEU A 64 -1.16 5.28 -5.09
CA LEU A 64 0.19 5.17 -4.51
C LEU A 64 1.25 5.09 -5.59
N ALA A 65 1.03 4.31 -6.66
CA ALA A 65 1.91 4.28 -7.82
C ALA A 65 2.11 5.67 -8.45
N THR A 66 1.03 6.45 -8.60
CA THR A 66 1.08 7.82 -9.14
C THR A 66 1.81 8.78 -8.19
N ALA A 67 1.50 8.75 -6.90
CA ALA A 67 2.15 9.59 -5.89
C ALA A 67 3.66 9.35 -5.87
N ARG A 68 4.07 8.08 -5.88
CA ARG A 68 5.48 7.68 -5.94
C ARG A 68 6.19 8.20 -7.19
N GLN A 69 5.55 8.25 -8.36
CA GLN A 69 6.18 8.83 -9.56
C GLN A 69 6.50 10.33 -9.38
N GLY A 70 5.66 11.06 -8.64
CA GLY A 70 5.87 12.47 -8.34
C GLY A 70 6.94 12.78 -7.28
N GLU A 71 7.33 11.79 -6.48
CA GLU A 71 8.32 11.92 -5.40
C GLU A 71 9.77 11.64 -5.84
N LEU A 72 9.97 11.20 -7.09
CA LEU A 72 11.31 10.93 -7.60
C LEU A 72 12.12 12.24 -7.68
N PRO A 73 13.33 12.31 -7.09
CA PRO A 73 14.21 13.43 -7.36
C PRO A 73 14.51 13.50 -8.87
N PRO A 74 14.64 14.71 -9.45
CA PRO A 74 14.98 14.86 -10.86
C PRO A 74 16.32 14.16 -11.16
N SER A 75 16.38 13.57 -12.36
CA SER A 75 17.56 12.87 -12.89
C SER A 75 18.78 13.76 -13.01
#